data_AF-A0A0N8KCY5-F1
#
_entry.id   AF-A0A0N8KCY5-F1
#
_cell.length_a   1.000
_cell.length_b   1.000
_cell.length_c   1.000
_cell.angle_alpha   90.00
_cell.angle_beta   90.00
_cell.angle_gamma   90.00
#
_symmetry.space_group_name_H-M   'P 1'
#
loop_
_entity.id
_entity.type
_entity.pdbx_description
1 polymer ?
#
loop_
_entity_poly.entity_id
_entity_poly.type
_entity_poly.pdbx_seq_one_letter_code
_entity_poly.pdbx_strand_id
1 'polypeptide(L)'
;MGYIVLILGVALWAGAHLFKRLAPERRAAMGEAGKGLVAVAVLASIVLMVLGYRWAEYVHLWTPPSFLIHLNNLLMLLAIYLFAASVLKTRITRVIRHPQLTAVKTWALAHLLVKGSLAGVVLFGGLLAWAVVAVILINRAQRDWQRPAPASWISEAIAVVLALVGLWLIGTVHIWLGVWPYG
;
A
#
# COMPACT_ATOMS: atom_id res chain seq x y z
N MET A 1 -3.67 -20.65 13.41
CA MET A 1 -3.56 -19.34 14.09
C MET A 1 -3.02 -18.22 13.20
N GLY A 2 -2.13 -18.47 12.23
CA GLY A 2 -1.57 -17.42 11.37
C GLY A 2 -2.60 -16.52 10.66
N TYR A 3 -3.70 -17.10 10.15
CA TYR A 3 -4.79 -16.33 9.56
C TYR A 3 -5.42 -15.30 10.51
N ILE A 4 -5.64 -15.65 11.77
CA ILE A 4 -6.19 -14.72 12.77
C ILE A 4 -5.21 -13.57 13.00
N VAL A 5 -3.92 -13.88 13.17
CA VAL A 5 -2.87 -12.86 13.35
C VAL A 5 -2.79 -11.93 12.14
N LEU A 6 -2.88 -12.48 10.92
CA LEU A 6 -2.86 -11.71 9.68
C LEU A 6 -4.08 -10.78 9.57
N ILE A 7 -5.28 -11.30 9.86
CA ILE A 7 -6.53 -10.52 9.86
C ILE A 7 -6.44 -9.40 10.90
N LEU A 8 -5.94 -9.67 12.11
CA LEU A 8 -5.73 -8.66 13.15
C LEU A 8 -4.72 -7.59 12.71
N GLY A 9 -3.64 -7.98 12.02
CA GLY A 9 -2.69 -7.04 11.44
C GLY A 9 -3.35 -6.10 10.43
N VAL A 10 -4.10 -6.64 9.47
CA VAL A 10 -4.84 -5.84 8.47
C VAL A 10 -5.90 -4.96 9.13
N ALA A 11 -6.64 -5.48 10.11
CA ALA A 11 -7.67 -4.74 10.83
C ALA A 11 -7.06 -3.60 11.66
N LEU A 12 -5.94 -3.84 12.34
CA LEU A 12 -5.22 -2.81 13.11
C LEU A 12 -4.66 -1.73 12.18
N TRP A 13 -4.10 -2.12 11.02
CA TRP A 13 -3.66 -1.19 9.99
C TRP A 13 -4.82 -0.28 9.55
N ALA A 14 -5.96 -0.89 9.19
CA ALA A 14 -7.12 -0.15 8.72
C ALA A 14 -7.66 0.77 9.82
N GLY A 15 -7.82 0.26 11.04
CA GLY A 15 -8.29 1.01 12.20
C GLY A 15 -7.39 2.22 12.49
N ALA A 16 -6.07 2.03 12.57
CA ALA A 16 -5.12 3.10 12.85
C ALA A 16 -5.17 4.23 11.81
N HIS A 17 -5.24 3.88 10.52
CA HIS A 17 -5.30 4.85 9.43
C HIS A 17 -6.66 5.55 9.32
N LEU A 18 -7.75 4.83 9.57
CA LEU A 18 -9.11 5.35 9.51
C LEU A 18 -9.53 6.10 10.78
N PHE A 19 -8.80 5.95 11.89
CA PHE A 19 -9.18 6.49 13.20
C PHE A 19 -9.51 7.99 13.17
N LYS A 20 -8.65 8.81 12.55
CA LYS A 20 -8.90 10.26 12.41
C LYS A 20 -10.16 10.59 11.61
N ARG A 21 -10.63 9.69 10.75
CA ARG A 21 -11.79 9.89 9.87
C ARG A 21 -13.08 9.37 10.51
N LEU A 22 -12.99 8.28 11.27
CA LEU A 22 -14.13 7.66 11.94
C LEU A 22 -14.43 8.31 13.31
N ALA A 23 -13.41 8.79 14.01
CA ALA A 23 -13.55 9.44 15.32
C ALA A 23 -12.65 10.69 15.42
N PRO A 24 -12.92 11.74 14.60
CA PRO A 24 -12.05 12.93 14.52
C PRO A 24 -11.89 13.65 15.85
N GLU A 25 -12.96 13.81 16.65
CA GLU A 25 -12.92 14.47 17.96
C GLU A 25 -12.07 13.69 18.96
N ARG A 26 -12.26 12.36 19.05
CA ARG A 26 -11.44 11.50 19.91
C ARG A 26 -9.97 11.56 19.50
N ARG A 27 -9.69 11.52 18.19
CA ARG A 27 -8.31 11.66 17.71
C ARG A 27 -7.74 13.04 18.03
N ALA A 28 -8.53 14.10 17.92
CA ALA A 28 -8.10 15.46 18.25
C ALA A 28 -7.81 15.62 19.75
N ALA A 29 -8.66 15.05 20.62
CA ALA A 29 -8.50 15.08 22.07
C ALA A 29 -7.19 14.44 22.56
N MET A 30 -6.61 13.52 21.79
CA MET A 30 -5.30 12.92 22.10
C MET A 30 -4.10 13.82 21.82
N GLY A 31 -4.30 14.97 21.18
CA GLY A 31 -3.23 15.91 20.82
C GLY A 31 -2.08 15.26 20.06
N GLU A 32 -0.86 15.69 20.39
CA GLU A 32 0.40 15.20 19.80
C GLU A 32 0.72 13.76 20.18
N ALA A 33 0.41 13.33 21.41
CA ALA A 33 0.61 11.96 21.88
C ALA A 33 -0.12 10.92 21.00
N GLY A 34 -1.27 11.30 20.45
CA GLY A 34 -1.99 10.47 19.49
C GLY A 34 -1.22 10.16 18.20
N LYS A 35 -0.19 10.94 17.84
CA LYS A 35 0.70 10.61 16.70
C LYS A 35 1.57 9.41 17.03
N GLY A 36 2.15 9.39 18.23
CA GLY A 36 2.95 8.27 18.73
C GLY A 36 2.14 6.98 18.82
N LEU A 37 0.92 7.04 19.36
CA LEU A 37 0.05 5.85 19.43
C LEU A 37 -0.28 5.28 18.04
N VAL A 38 -0.62 6.15 17.08
CA VAL A 38 -0.90 5.70 15.71
C VAL A 38 0.35 5.11 15.05
N ALA A 39 1.53 5.71 15.27
CA ALA A 39 2.78 5.17 14.75
C ALA A 39 3.08 3.77 15.31
N VAL A 40 2.93 3.57 16.63
CA VAL A 40 3.08 2.26 17.28
C VAL A 40 2.05 1.27 16.75
N ALA A 41 0.78 1.66 16.62
CA ALA A 41 -0.26 0.79 16.07
C ALA A 41 0.03 0.37 14.63
N VAL A 42 0.53 1.28 13.79
CA VAL A 42 0.94 0.98 12.41
C VAL A 42 2.14 0.03 12.38
N LEU A 43 3.17 0.27 13.19
CA LEU A 43 4.32 -0.66 13.29
C LEU A 43 3.88 -2.04 13.78
N ALA A 44 3.07 -2.11 14.83
CA ALA A 44 2.52 -3.36 15.35
C ALA A 44 1.69 -4.08 14.28
N SER A 45 0.88 -3.36 13.48
CA SER A 45 0.12 -3.96 12.39
C SER A 45 1.01 -4.60 11.32
N ILE A 46 2.14 -3.96 10.97
CA ILE A 46 3.12 -4.53 10.03
C ILE A 46 3.71 -5.82 10.61
N VAL A 47 4.12 -5.81 11.89
CA VAL A 47 4.66 -7.01 12.55
C VAL A 47 3.64 -8.15 12.54
N LEU A 48 2.38 -7.87 12.89
CA LEU A 48 1.30 -8.85 12.85
C LEU A 48 1.06 -9.38 11.43
N MET A 49 1.08 -8.53 10.41
CA MET A 49 0.93 -8.95 9.02
C MET A 49 2.09 -9.86 8.58
N VAL A 50 3.34 -9.52 8.91
CA VAL A 50 4.52 -10.33 8.58
C VAL A 50 4.47 -11.70 9.28
N LEU A 51 4.25 -11.72 10.60
CA LEU A 51 4.17 -12.96 11.36
C LEU A 51 2.97 -13.80 10.95
N GLY A 52 1.79 -13.18 10.81
CA GLY A 52 0.57 -13.84 10.39
C GLY A 52 0.69 -14.47 9.00
N TYR A 53 1.31 -13.76 8.05
CA TYR A 53 1.55 -14.29 6.70
C TYR A 53 2.52 -15.48 6.72
N ARG A 54 3.59 -15.43 7.53
CA ARG A 54 4.57 -16.52 7.64
C ARG A 54 4.03 -17.75 8.38
N TRP A 55 3.14 -17.56 9.34
CA TRP A 55 2.53 -18.63 10.14
C TRP A 55 1.23 -19.17 9.56
N ALA A 56 0.67 -18.51 8.54
CA ALA A 56 -0.52 -19.00 7.87
C ALA A 56 -0.17 -20.25 7.07
N GLU A 57 -0.97 -21.29 7.26
CA GLU A 57 -0.90 -22.49 6.42
C GLU A 57 -1.12 -22.11 4.96
N TYR A 58 -0.35 -22.69 4.05
CA TYR A 58 -0.53 -22.41 2.63
C TYR A 58 -1.83 -23.05 2.12
N VAL A 59 -2.83 -22.21 1.82
CA VAL A 59 -4.06 -22.62 1.14
C VAL A 59 -4.04 -22.06 -0.28
N HIS A 60 -3.98 -22.96 -1.25
CA HIS A 60 -4.01 -22.62 -2.67
C HIS A 60 -5.43 -22.20 -3.10
N LEU A 61 -5.52 -21.15 -3.91
CA LEU A 61 -6.78 -20.66 -4.47
C LEU A 61 -6.78 -20.64 -6.01
N TRP A 62 -5.67 -20.25 -6.63
CA TRP A 62 -5.49 -20.33 -8.09
C TRP A 62 -4.01 -20.38 -8.48
N THR A 63 -3.74 -20.88 -9.67
CA THR A 63 -2.40 -20.81 -10.29
C THR A 63 -2.40 -19.68 -11.30
N PRO A 64 -1.67 -18.58 -11.08
CA PRO A 64 -1.63 -17.48 -12.02
C PRO A 64 -0.86 -17.90 -13.29
N PRO A 65 -1.37 -17.57 -14.49
CA PRO A 65 -0.61 -17.72 -15.73
C PRO A 65 0.74 -16.99 -15.65
N SER A 66 1.80 -17.61 -16.19
CA SER A 66 3.18 -17.09 -16.08
C SER A 66 3.34 -15.66 -16.61
N PHE A 67 2.61 -15.29 -17.67
CA PHE A 67 2.69 -13.95 -18.25
C PHE A 67 2.25 -12.83 -17.28
N LEU A 68 1.46 -13.14 -16.24
CA LEU A 68 1.04 -12.14 -15.24
C LEU A 68 2.20 -11.61 -14.40
N ILE A 69 3.35 -12.29 -14.38
CA ILE A 69 4.57 -11.80 -13.73
C ILE A 69 5.05 -10.51 -14.41
N HIS A 70 5.00 -10.44 -15.74
CA HIS A 70 5.39 -9.24 -16.49
C HIS A 70 4.43 -8.08 -16.22
N LEU A 71 3.12 -8.35 -16.20
CA LEU A 71 2.11 -7.36 -15.86
C LEU A 71 2.27 -6.88 -14.41
N ASN A 72 2.51 -7.79 -13.47
CA ASN A 72 2.81 -7.45 -12.09
C ASN A 72 4.02 -6.52 -11.99
N ASN A 73 5.12 -6.82 -12.67
CA ASN A 73 6.34 -6.01 -12.60
C ASN A 73 6.15 -4.61 -13.20
N LEU A 74 5.36 -4.48 -14.27
CA LEU A 74 4.96 -3.20 -14.81
C LEU A 74 4.10 -2.40 -13.82
N LEU A 75 3.10 -3.04 -13.20
CA LEU A 75 2.25 -2.42 -12.19
C LEU A 75 3.05 -2.04 -10.94
N MET A 76 4.05 -2.82 -10.56
CA MET A 76 4.95 -2.52 -9.45
C MET A 76 5.80 -1.28 -9.72
N LEU A 77 6.36 -1.16 -10.93
CA LEU A 77 7.06 0.06 -11.34
C LEU A 77 6.14 1.28 -11.27
N LEU A 78 4.92 1.16 -11.78
CA LEU A 78 3.90 2.20 -11.69
C LEU A 78 3.54 2.54 -10.24
N ALA A 79 3.37 1.54 -9.36
CA ALA A 79 3.04 1.74 -7.97
C ALA A 79 4.15 2.51 -7.22
N ILE A 80 5.42 2.15 -7.43
CA ILE A 80 6.55 2.83 -6.80
C ILE A 80 6.67 4.27 -7.33
N TYR A 81 6.51 4.46 -8.65
CA TYR A 81 6.46 5.81 -9.24
C TYR A 81 5.34 6.65 -8.64
N LEU A 82 4.12 6.12 -8.51
CA LEU A 82 2.98 6.82 -7.90
C LEU A 82 3.25 7.18 -6.43
N PHE A 83 3.94 6.30 -5.70
CA PHE A 83 4.33 6.56 -4.32
C PHE A 83 5.35 7.70 -4.25
N ALA A 84 6.42 7.65 -5.05
CA ALA A 84 7.40 8.73 -5.15
C ALA A 84 6.77 10.06 -5.59
N ALA A 85 5.88 10.00 -6.60
CA ALA A 85 5.11 11.14 -7.09
C ALA A 85 4.27 11.78 -5.99
N SER A 86 3.71 11.00 -5.07
CA SER A 86 2.92 11.52 -3.96
C SER A 86 3.71 12.43 -3.01
N VAL A 87 5.00 12.18 -2.88
CA VAL A 87 5.94 12.97 -2.06
C VAL A 87 6.49 14.14 -2.88
N LEU A 88 7.00 13.88 -4.08
CA LEU A 88 7.68 14.85 -4.94
C LEU A 88 6.74 15.79 -5.72
N LYS A 89 5.43 15.52 -5.69
CA LYS A 89 4.39 16.28 -6.38
C LYS A 89 4.64 16.41 -7.89
N THR A 90 4.87 15.27 -8.56
CA THR A 90 5.09 15.22 -10.02
C THR A 90 3.81 15.51 -10.83
N ARG A 91 3.90 15.54 -12.16
CA ARG A 91 2.78 15.94 -13.04
C ARG A 91 1.55 15.07 -12.83
N ILE A 92 1.74 13.78 -12.56
CA ILE A 92 0.63 12.84 -12.36
C ILE A 92 -0.26 13.20 -11.16
N THR A 93 0.26 13.90 -10.15
CA THR A 93 -0.51 14.34 -8.98
C THR A 93 -1.55 15.43 -9.31
N ARG A 94 -1.48 16.00 -10.51
CA ARG A 94 -2.49 16.92 -11.05
C ARG A 94 -3.68 16.23 -11.70
N VAL A 95 -3.57 14.93 -11.95
CA VAL A 95 -4.63 14.09 -12.53
C VAL A 95 -5.14 13.11 -11.48
N ILE A 96 -4.22 12.50 -10.73
CA ILE A 96 -4.54 11.57 -9.65
C ILE A 96 -4.57 12.34 -8.34
N ARG A 97 -5.77 12.46 -7.77
CA ARG A 97 -6.01 13.14 -6.50
C ARG A 97 -5.32 12.51 -5.30
N HIS A 98 -5.24 11.17 -5.26
CA HIS A 98 -4.68 10.41 -4.13
C HIS A 98 -3.52 9.51 -4.56
N PRO A 99 -2.39 10.08 -5.04
CA PRO A 99 -1.32 9.30 -5.68
C PRO A 99 -0.77 8.19 -4.76
N GLN A 100 -0.63 8.44 -3.46
CA GLN A 100 -0.17 7.44 -2.50
C GLN A 100 -1.16 6.28 -2.30
N LEU A 101 -2.46 6.57 -2.17
CA LEU A 101 -3.47 5.51 -2.05
C LEU A 101 -3.66 4.77 -3.37
N THR A 102 -3.52 5.46 -4.51
CA THR A 102 -3.50 4.81 -5.82
C THR A 102 -2.29 3.87 -5.95
N ALA A 103 -1.10 4.28 -5.48
CA ALA A 103 0.07 3.41 -5.40
C ALA A 103 -0.22 2.13 -4.62
N VAL A 104 -0.83 2.24 -3.42
CA VAL A 104 -1.19 1.06 -2.60
C VAL A 104 -2.20 0.17 -3.32
N LYS A 105 -3.21 0.75 -3.98
CA LYS A 105 -4.19 -0.03 -4.76
C LYS A 105 -3.54 -0.77 -5.92
N THR A 106 -2.69 -0.10 -6.69
CA THR A 106 -1.94 -0.70 -7.80
C THR A 106 -1.02 -1.81 -7.31
N TRP A 107 -0.29 -1.57 -6.22
CA TRP A 107 0.58 -2.56 -5.56
C TRP A 107 -0.20 -3.79 -5.10
N ALA A 108 -1.33 -3.59 -4.41
CA ALA A 108 -2.14 -4.69 -3.90
C ALA A 108 -2.76 -5.50 -5.05
N LEU A 109 -3.24 -4.83 -6.10
CA LEU A 109 -3.75 -5.48 -7.30
C LEU A 109 -2.66 -6.30 -8.00
N ALA A 110 -1.46 -5.74 -8.17
CA ALA A 110 -0.32 -6.44 -8.79
C ALA A 110 -0.04 -7.76 -8.06
N HIS A 111 0.05 -7.72 -6.73
CA HIS A 111 0.29 -8.92 -5.93
C HIS A 111 -0.86 -9.93 -6.01
N LEU A 112 -2.12 -9.49 -6.01
CA LEU A 112 -3.26 -10.37 -6.22
C LEU A 112 -3.25 -11.05 -7.59
N LEU A 113 -2.65 -10.46 -8.63
CA LEU A 113 -2.55 -11.13 -9.93
C LEU A 113 -1.61 -12.35 -9.90
N VAL A 114 -0.59 -12.33 -9.04
CA VAL A 114 0.48 -13.36 -9.03
C VAL A 114 0.54 -14.18 -7.75
N LYS A 115 -0.27 -13.88 -6.73
CA LYS A 115 -0.33 -14.62 -5.45
C LYS A 115 -1.68 -15.30 -5.26
N GLY A 116 -1.81 -16.51 -5.80
CA GLY A 116 -3.01 -17.33 -5.66
C GLY A 116 -3.10 -18.16 -4.39
N SER A 117 -2.91 -17.51 -3.24
CA SER A 117 -3.08 -18.12 -1.93
C SER A 117 -4.05 -17.33 -1.04
N LEU A 118 -4.68 -18.01 -0.08
CA LEU A 118 -5.61 -17.37 0.85
C LEU A 118 -4.93 -16.29 1.69
N ALA A 119 -3.70 -16.52 2.17
CA ALA A 119 -2.93 -15.51 2.89
C ALA A 119 -2.65 -14.28 2.01
N GLY A 120 -2.37 -14.47 0.71
CA GLY A 120 -2.25 -13.40 -0.26
C GLY A 120 -3.54 -12.59 -0.40
N VAL A 121 -4.69 -13.25 -0.55
CA VAL A 121 -5.99 -12.60 -0.62
C VAL A 121 -6.29 -11.77 0.62
N VAL A 122 -6.08 -12.33 1.82
CA VAL A 122 -6.35 -11.63 3.08
C VAL A 122 -5.48 -10.38 3.20
N LEU A 123 -4.18 -10.49 2.94
CA LEU A 123 -3.25 -9.37 3.07
C LEU A 123 -3.50 -8.29 2.01
N PHE A 124 -3.35 -8.64 0.73
CA PHE A 124 -3.41 -7.68 -0.36
C PHE A 124 -4.84 -7.21 -0.62
N GLY A 125 -5.82 -8.12 -0.56
CA GLY A 125 -7.24 -7.77 -0.69
C GLY A 125 -7.73 -6.90 0.47
N GLY A 126 -7.29 -7.18 1.70
CA GLY A 126 -7.60 -6.37 2.87
C GLY A 126 -7.03 -4.95 2.79
N LEU A 127 -5.76 -4.81 2.39
CA LEU A 127 -5.14 -3.50 2.18
C LEU A 127 -5.76 -2.75 0.99
N LEU A 128 -6.15 -3.45 -0.08
CA LEU A 128 -6.89 -2.87 -1.21
C LEU A 128 -8.24 -2.32 -0.76
N ALA A 129 -9.02 -3.11 -0.01
CA ALA A 129 -10.31 -2.69 0.54
C ALA A 129 -10.15 -1.46 1.45
N TRP A 130 -9.17 -1.47 2.35
CA TRP A 130 -8.83 -0.31 3.17
C TRP A 130 -8.51 0.92 2.32
N ALA A 131 -7.66 0.81 1.31
CA ALA A 131 -7.26 1.94 0.48
C ALA A 131 -8.45 2.51 -0.32
N VAL A 132 -9.40 1.67 -0.73
CA VAL A 132 -10.67 2.11 -1.35
C VAL A 132 -11.51 2.90 -0.35
N VAL A 133 -11.76 2.33 0.84
CA VAL A 133 -12.53 2.99 1.91
C VAL A 133 -11.89 4.32 2.31
N ALA A 134 -10.57 4.37 2.45
CA ALA A 134 -9.83 5.59 2.80
C ALA A 134 -10.06 6.70 1.76
N VAL A 135 -9.99 6.39 0.45
CA VAL A 135 -10.27 7.37 -0.61
C VAL A 135 -11.71 7.88 -0.53
N ILE A 136 -12.68 6.99 -0.33
CA ILE A 136 -14.10 7.36 -0.21
C ILE A 136 -14.30 8.33 0.96
N LEU A 137 -13.78 7.99 2.15
CA LEU A 137 -13.94 8.81 3.35
C LEU A 137 -13.23 10.16 3.21
N ILE A 138 -12.02 10.20 2.63
CA ILE A 138 -11.30 11.45 2.39
C ILE A 138 -12.07 12.34 1.41
N ASN A 139 -12.59 11.79 0.30
CA ASN A 139 -13.37 12.56 -0.66
C ASN A 139 -14.67 13.11 -0.08
N ARG A 140 -15.33 12.34 0.81
CA ARG A 140 -16.54 12.80 1.51
C ARG A 140 -16.24 13.96 2.46
N ALA A 141 -15.12 13.91 3.18
CA ALA A 141 -14.71 14.93 4.14
C ALA A 141 -14.09 16.18 3.49
N GLN A 142 -13.47 16.04 2.32
CA GLN A 142 -12.78 17.11 1.60
C GLN A 142 -13.36 17.20 0.20
N ARG A 143 -14.42 17.97 -0.01
CA ARG A 143 -15.06 18.04 -1.33
C ARG A 143 -14.25 18.90 -2.32
N ASP A 144 -13.59 19.93 -1.81
CA ASP A 144 -12.91 20.93 -2.63
C ASP A 144 -11.46 20.52 -2.93
N TRP A 145 -11.29 19.56 -3.85
CA TRP A 145 -9.94 19.27 -4.35
C TRP A 145 -9.46 20.36 -5.29
N GLN A 146 -8.38 21.01 -4.90
CA GLN A 146 -7.67 21.96 -5.76
C GLN A 146 -6.55 21.25 -6.49
N ARG A 147 -6.47 21.48 -7.81
CA ARG A 147 -5.41 20.95 -8.64
C ARG A 147 -4.06 21.52 -8.18
N PRO A 148 -3.05 20.68 -7.88
CA PRO A 148 -1.71 21.15 -7.55
C PRO A 148 -1.08 22.02 -8.66
N ALA A 149 -0.15 22.88 -8.25
CA ALA A 149 0.65 23.71 -9.15
C ALA A 149 1.40 22.86 -10.19
N PRO A 150 1.82 23.46 -11.32
CA PRO A 150 2.63 22.76 -12.33
C PRO A 150 3.87 22.12 -11.71
N ALA A 151 4.10 20.85 -12.02
CA ALA A 151 5.24 20.11 -11.48
C ALA A 151 6.51 20.36 -12.28
N SER A 152 7.63 20.48 -11.58
CA SER A 152 8.97 20.58 -12.18
C SER A 152 9.32 19.29 -12.94
N TRP A 153 9.99 19.44 -14.09
CA TRP A 153 10.53 18.29 -14.83
C TRP A 153 11.62 17.56 -14.02
N ILE A 154 12.30 18.26 -13.11
CA ILE A 154 13.31 17.67 -12.20
C ILE A 154 12.62 16.69 -11.24
N SER A 155 11.47 17.07 -10.65
CA SER A 155 10.70 16.17 -9.78
C SER A 155 10.26 14.91 -10.53
N GLU A 156 9.92 15.04 -11.81
CA GLU A 156 9.58 13.93 -12.69
C GLU A 156 10.76 12.97 -12.89
N ALA A 157 11.93 13.52 -13.24
CA ALA A 157 13.15 12.73 -13.42
C ALA A 157 13.54 12.00 -12.12
N ILE A 158 13.50 12.69 -10.97
CA ILE A 158 13.79 12.07 -9.67
C ILE A 158 12.79 10.95 -9.37
N ALA A 159 11.48 11.16 -9.60
CA ALA A 159 10.49 10.12 -9.34
C ALA A 159 10.69 8.87 -10.21
N VAL A 160 11.09 9.04 -11.48
CA VAL A 160 11.43 7.91 -12.36
C VAL A 160 12.67 7.17 -11.85
N VAL A 161 13.73 7.89 -11.48
CA VAL A 161 14.94 7.27 -10.90
C VAL A 161 14.61 6.52 -9.62
N LEU A 162 13.84 7.11 -8.70
CA LEU A 162 13.40 6.45 -7.47
C LEU A 162 12.54 5.22 -7.75
N ALA A 163 11.71 5.24 -8.80
CA ALA A 163 10.91 4.08 -9.18
C ALA A 163 11.78 2.92 -9.66
N LEU A 164 12.77 3.20 -10.52
CA LEU A 164 13.70 2.19 -11.03
C LEU A 164 14.58 1.61 -9.91
N VAL A 165 15.20 2.48 -9.10
CA VAL A 165 16.04 2.08 -7.97
C VAL A 165 15.20 1.33 -6.93
N GLY A 166 14.00 1.83 -6.63
CA GLY A 166 13.07 1.20 -5.71
C GLY A 166 12.66 -0.20 -6.16
N LEU A 167 12.35 -0.37 -7.46
CA LEU A 167 12.01 -1.68 -8.01
C LEU A 167 13.17 -2.67 -7.85
N TRP A 168 14.39 -2.24 -8.15
CA TRP A 168 15.59 -3.06 -8.02
C TRP A 168 15.88 -3.44 -6.55
N LEU A 169 15.82 -2.48 -5.63
CA LEU A 169 16.03 -2.72 -4.20
C LEU A 169 14.98 -3.67 -3.62
N ILE A 170 13.70 -3.41 -3.91
CA ILE A 170 12.60 -4.25 -3.44
C ILE A 170 12.75 -5.67 -4.01
N GLY A 171 13.06 -5.81 -5.30
CA GLY A 171 13.31 -7.12 -5.91
C GLY A 171 14.46 -7.88 -5.26
N THR A 172 15.55 -7.18 -4.95
CA THR A 172 16.71 -7.76 -4.23
C THR A 172 16.32 -8.26 -2.84
N VAL A 173 15.54 -7.48 -2.09
CA VAL A 173 15.02 -7.89 -0.77
C VAL A 173 14.11 -9.11 -0.90
N HIS A 174 13.27 -9.19 -1.93
CA HIS A 174 12.44 -10.37 -2.18
C HIS A 174 13.30 -11.62 -2.40
N ILE A 175 14.32 -11.53 -3.26
CA ILE A 175 15.26 -12.62 -3.53
C ILE A 175 15.97 -13.06 -2.24
N TRP A 176 16.46 -12.11 -1.44
CA TRP A 176 17.09 -12.39 -0.14
C TRP A 176 16.14 -13.11 0.84
N LEU A 177 14.85 -12.81 0.79
CA LEU A 177 13.81 -13.48 1.58
C LEU A 177 13.30 -14.79 0.94
N GLY A 178 13.92 -15.26 -0.14
CA GLY A 178 13.58 -16.52 -0.82
C GLY A 178 12.35 -16.43 -1.73
N VAL A 179 11.92 -15.22 -2.10
CA VAL A 179 10.78 -14.97 -3.00
C VAL A 179 11.30 -14.43 -4.32
N TRP A 180 11.10 -15.15 -5.41
CA TRP A 180 11.59 -14.71 -6.73
C TRP A 180 10.56 -13.81 -7.45
N PRO A 181 10.85 -12.51 -7.70
CA PRO A 181 9.85 -11.57 -8.21
C PRO A 181 9.84 -11.43 -9.75
N TYR A 182 10.85 -11.95 -10.45
CA TYR A 182 11.04 -11.71 -11.89
C TYR A 182 10.69 -12.90 -12.80
N GLY A 183 10.18 -13.99 -12.24
CA GLY A 183 9.93 -15.24 -12.96
C GLY A 183 11.05 -16.24 -12.75
#